data_AF-A0A7W8JTQ4-F1
#
_entry.id   AF-A0A7W8JTQ4-F1
#
_cell.length_a   1.000
_cell.length_b   1.000
_cell.length_c   1.000
_cell.angle_alpha   90.00
_cell.angle_beta   90.00
_cell.angle_gamma   90.00
#
_symmetry.space_group_name_H-M   'P 1'
#
loop_
_entity.id
_entity.type
_entity.pdbx_description
1 polymer ?
#
loop_
_entity_poly.entity_id
_entity_poly.type
_entity_poly.pdbx_seq_one_letter_code
_entity_poly.pdbx_strand_id
1 'polypeptide(L)'
;MTVTLFTLEADSDRWQPVGGVDQTAQEDGFTVNSPALLHVLSGQEPIFFGHSLSPGLDLGALAPAGAGALYPCVQENETCGLLRVTLADGQDWNEAGQATFRTVAGALGLGLRHCATRK
;
A
#
# COMPACT_ATOMS: atom_id res chain seq x y z
N MET A 1 -5.49 8.88 10.34
CA MET A 1 -4.60 8.16 9.40
C MET A 1 -4.58 6.71 9.82
N THR A 2 -4.95 5.81 8.92
CA THR A 2 -5.00 4.38 9.14
C THR A 2 -3.95 3.71 8.26
N VAL A 3 -3.21 2.75 8.81
CA VAL A 3 -2.21 1.97 8.08
C VAL A 3 -2.67 0.53 8.05
N THR A 4 -2.76 -0.03 6.84
CA THR A 4 -3.17 -1.41 6.60
C THR A 4 -2.09 -2.10 5.80
N LEU A 5 -1.60 -3.24 6.28
CA LEU A 5 -0.73 -4.11 5.51
C LEU A 5 -1.58 -5.20 4.87
N PHE A 6 -1.37 -5.44 3.58
CA PHE A 6 -1.97 -6.56 2.87
C PHE A 6 -0.88 -7.56 2.50
N THR A 7 -1.19 -8.84 2.59
CA THR A 7 -0.31 -9.92 2.10
C THR A 7 -1.06 -10.78 1.10
N LEU A 8 -0.31 -11.28 0.11
CA LEU A 8 -0.79 -12.31 -0.78
C LEU A 8 -0.55 -13.66 -0.12
N GLU A 9 -1.60 -14.40 0.17
CA GLU A 9 -1.46 -15.78 0.64
C GLU A 9 -1.12 -16.68 -0.55
N ALA A 10 -0.20 -17.62 -0.38
CA ALA A 10 0.38 -18.41 -1.49
C ALA A 10 -0.65 -19.21 -2.32
N ASP A 11 -1.84 -19.46 -1.78
CA ASP A 11 -2.94 -20.18 -2.44
C ASP A 11 -4.13 -19.27 -2.81
N SER A 12 -4.06 -17.96 -2.52
CA SER A 12 -5.14 -17.02 -2.78
C SER A 12 -4.84 -16.07 -3.93
N ASP A 13 -5.77 -15.94 -4.87
CA ASP A 13 -5.79 -14.84 -5.87
C ASP A 13 -6.23 -13.50 -5.25
N ARG A 14 -6.16 -13.38 -3.93
CA ARG A 14 -6.65 -12.22 -3.17
C ARG A 14 -5.64 -11.78 -2.12
N TRP A 15 -5.44 -10.47 -2.09
CA TRP A 15 -4.70 -9.80 -1.03
C TRP A 15 -5.57 -9.69 0.21
N GLN A 16 -5.08 -10.19 1.34
CA GLN A 16 -5.79 -10.15 2.61
C GLN A 16 -5.16 -9.11 3.53
N PRO A 17 -5.94 -8.29 4.25
CA PRO A 17 -5.40 -7.41 5.27
C PRO A 17 -4.83 -8.24 6.42
N VAL A 18 -3.55 -8.01 6.74
CA VAL A 18 -2.91 -8.57 7.92
C VAL A 18 -3.25 -7.66 9.09
N GLY A 19 -4.09 -8.16 9.99
CA GLY A 19 -4.55 -7.55 11.25
C GLY A 19 -4.07 -6.12 11.51
N GLY A 20 -4.93 -5.14 11.22
CA GLY A 20 -4.67 -3.73 11.53
C GLY A 20 -4.75 -3.44 13.03
N VAL A 21 -4.12 -2.34 13.45
CA VAL A 21 -4.16 -1.82 14.83
C VAL A 21 -5.55 -1.34 15.25
N ASP A 22 -6.51 -1.32 14.31
CA ASP A 22 -7.91 -1.03 14.53
C ASP A 22 -8.76 -2.09 13.81
N GLN A 23 -9.36 -3.01 14.55
CA GLN A 23 -10.08 -4.19 14.03
C GLN A 23 -11.54 -3.88 13.62
N THR A 24 -11.97 -2.62 13.59
CA THR A 24 -13.39 -2.28 13.46
C THR A 24 -13.90 -2.19 12.01
N ALA A 25 -13.00 -2.08 11.03
CA ALA A 25 -13.34 -2.13 9.61
C ALA A 25 -12.80 -3.42 9.00
N GLN A 26 -13.67 -4.41 8.78
CA GLN A 26 -13.34 -5.57 7.98
C GLN A 26 -13.17 -5.12 6.52
N GLU A 27 -11.92 -4.92 6.14
CA GLU A 27 -11.53 -4.54 4.78
C GLU A 27 -11.64 -5.75 3.85
N ASP A 28 -12.46 -5.64 2.81
CA ASP A 28 -12.54 -6.66 1.77
C ASP A 28 -11.21 -6.72 1.00
N GLY A 29 -10.61 -7.91 0.95
CA GLY A 29 -9.40 -8.14 0.16
C GLY A 29 -9.59 -7.87 -1.33
N PHE A 30 -8.53 -7.54 -2.06
CA PHE A 30 -8.59 -7.21 -3.49
C PHE A 30 -7.96 -8.29 -4.37
N THR A 31 -8.43 -8.42 -5.61
CA THR A 31 -7.94 -9.40 -6.59
C THR A 31 -6.52 -9.08 -7.04
N VAL A 32 -5.68 -10.10 -7.23
CA VAL A 32 -4.24 -9.96 -7.52
C VAL A 32 -3.94 -9.31 -8.88
N ASN A 33 -4.87 -9.36 -9.83
CA ASN A 33 -4.65 -8.99 -11.23
C ASN A 33 -5.28 -7.64 -11.64
N SER A 34 -5.52 -6.72 -10.70
CA SER A 34 -6.05 -5.40 -11.09
C SER A 34 -4.95 -4.58 -11.80
N PRO A 35 -5.25 -3.88 -12.92
CA PRO A 35 -4.26 -3.07 -13.64
C PRO A 35 -3.62 -1.99 -12.75
N ALA A 36 -4.42 -1.40 -11.86
CA ALA A 36 -3.96 -0.45 -10.86
C ALA A 36 -2.94 -1.06 -9.90
N LEU A 37 -3.19 -2.27 -9.41
CA LEU A 37 -2.26 -2.99 -8.55
C LEU A 37 -0.97 -3.30 -9.31
N LEU A 38 -1.05 -3.84 -10.53
CA LEU A 38 0.13 -4.14 -11.34
C LEU A 38 1.00 -2.90 -11.58
N HIS A 39 0.38 -1.73 -11.75
CA HIS A 39 1.09 -0.46 -11.85
C HIS A 39 1.82 -0.09 -10.55
N VAL A 40 1.14 -0.22 -9.39
CA VAL A 40 1.74 -0.01 -8.06
C VAL A 40 2.91 -0.97 -7.83
N LEU A 41 2.72 -2.26 -8.11
CA LEU A 41 3.72 -3.30 -7.87
C LEU A 41 4.96 -3.14 -8.76
N SER A 42 4.78 -2.64 -9.98
CA SER A 42 5.90 -2.39 -10.91
C SER A 42 6.76 -1.19 -10.49
N GLY A 43 6.18 -0.22 -9.79
CA GLY A 43 6.81 1.07 -9.54
C GLY A 43 7.94 1.07 -8.50
N GLN A 44 7.94 0.14 -7.53
CA GLN A 44 8.78 0.17 -6.31
C GLN A 44 8.79 1.50 -5.52
N GLU A 45 8.04 2.50 -5.97
CA GLU A 45 7.84 3.79 -5.37
C GLU A 45 6.42 3.88 -4.82
N PRO A 46 6.22 4.67 -3.75
CA PRO A 46 4.89 4.90 -3.23
C PRO A 46 4.05 5.70 -4.22
N ILE A 47 2.84 5.21 -4.49
CA ILE A 47 1.82 5.92 -5.25
C ILE A 47 0.94 6.67 -4.28
N PHE A 48 0.90 7.99 -4.42
CA PHE A 48 0.04 8.87 -3.64
C PHE A 48 -1.25 9.13 -4.42
N PHE A 49 -2.38 9.02 -3.74
CA PHE A 49 -3.69 9.34 -4.27
C PHE A 49 -4.42 10.31 -3.34
N GLY A 50 -5.34 11.08 -3.91
CA GLY A 50 -6.09 12.09 -3.18
C GLY A 50 -6.82 13.02 -4.14
N HIS A 51 -7.64 13.90 -3.59
CA HIS A 51 -8.48 14.82 -4.34
C HIS A 51 -7.66 15.68 -5.32
N SER A 52 -6.42 16.03 -4.95
CA SER A 52 -5.56 16.92 -5.74
C SER A 52 -4.48 16.20 -6.57
N LEU A 53 -4.28 14.89 -6.38
CA LEU A 53 -3.06 14.20 -6.83
C LEU A 53 -3.28 13.09 -7.87
N SER A 54 -4.51 12.62 -8.06
CA SER A 54 -4.77 11.54 -9.03
C SER A 54 -6.10 11.70 -9.78
N PRO A 55 -6.27 12.76 -10.59
CA PRO A 55 -7.39 12.81 -11.52
C PRO A 55 -7.14 11.80 -12.65
N GLY A 56 -7.58 10.55 -12.49
CA GLY A 56 -7.65 9.57 -13.58
C GLY A 56 -7.11 8.17 -13.30
N LEU A 57 -6.53 7.90 -12.13
CA LEU A 57 -6.15 6.54 -11.75
C LEU A 57 -7.32 5.88 -11.00
N ASP A 58 -8.05 4.99 -11.68
CA ASP A 58 -9.08 4.18 -11.02
C ASP A 58 -8.41 3.08 -10.18
N LEU A 59 -8.21 3.40 -8.91
CA LEU A 59 -7.64 2.49 -7.93
C LEU A 59 -8.71 1.54 -7.34
N GLY A 60 -10.00 1.72 -7.65
CA GLY A 60 -11.08 0.87 -7.15
C GLY A 60 -11.01 0.61 -5.65
N ALA A 61 -11.03 -0.67 -5.25
CA ALA A 61 -10.92 -1.09 -3.85
C ALA A 61 -9.56 -0.79 -3.19
N LEU A 62 -8.51 -0.44 -3.97
CA LEU A 62 -7.19 -0.10 -3.42
C LEU A 62 -7.15 1.31 -2.83
N ALA A 63 -8.03 2.20 -3.27
CA ALA A 63 -8.18 3.55 -2.73
C ALA A 63 -9.61 3.73 -2.20
N PRO A 64 -9.85 3.44 -0.91
CA PRO A 64 -11.11 3.84 -0.29
C PRO A 64 -11.27 5.37 -0.40
N ALA A 65 -12.52 5.84 -0.34
CA ALA A 65 -12.83 7.26 -0.49
C ALA A 65 -11.92 8.14 0.38
N GLY A 66 -11.24 9.12 -0.25
CA GLY A 66 -10.31 10.03 0.41
C GLY A 66 -8.89 9.98 -0.18
N ALA A 67 -7.93 10.58 0.54
CA ALA A 67 -6.53 10.58 0.16
C ALA A 67 -5.74 9.49 0.90
N GLY A 68 -4.66 9.02 0.29
CA GLY A 68 -3.86 7.94 0.83
C GLY A 68 -2.65 7.60 -0.02
N ALA A 69 -1.92 6.57 0.38
CA ALA A 69 -0.75 6.10 -0.34
C ALA A 69 -0.68 4.58 -0.37
N LEU A 70 -0.15 4.04 -1.46
CA LEU A 70 0.13 2.63 -1.65
C LEU A 70 1.64 2.44 -1.81
N TYR A 71 2.20 1.43 -1.16
CA TYR A 71 3.60 1.08 -1.29
C TYR A 71 3.79 -0.45 -1.40
N PRO A 72 4.38 -0.96 -2.49
CA PRO A 72 4.65 -2.39 -2.63
C PRO A 72 5.82 -2.81 -1.74
N CYS A 73 5.60 -3.85 -0.94
CA CYS A 73 6.64 -4.51 -0.16
C CYS A 73 7.24 -5.63 -1.00
N VAL A 74 8.45 -5.42 -1.52
CA VAL A 74 9.15 -6.37 -2.41
C VAL A 74 10.33 -7.02 -1.69
N GLN A 75 10.43 -8.35 -1.77
CA GLN A 75 11.53 -9.17 -1.28
C GLN A 75 12.08 -9.98 -2.46
N GLU A 76 13.40 -9.95 -2.71
CA GLU A 76 14.04 -10.69 -3.81
C GLU A 76 13.35 -10.56 -5.18
N ASN A 77 12.84 -9.36 -5.49
CA ASN A 77 12.11 -9.04 -6.73
C ASN A 77 10.70 -9.68 -6.83
N GLU A 78 10.20 -10.22 -5.73
CA GLU A 78 8.84 -10.75 -5.57
C GLU A 78 8.04 -9.85 -4.61
N THR A 79 6.78 -9.55 -4.94
CA THR A 79 5.94 -8.73 -4.06
C THR A 79 5.36 -9.62 -2.96
N CYS A 80 5.78 -9.39 -1.72
CA CYS A 80 5.30 -10.16 -0.56
C CYS A 80 4.21 -9.43 0.22
N GLY A 81 4.02 -8.13 -0.02
CA GLY A 81 3.11 -7.29 0.73
C GLY A 81 2.68 -6.04 -0.05
N LEU A 82 1.57 -5.45 0.35
CA LEU A 82 1.18 -4.10 -0.05
C LEU A 82 0.85 -3.29 1.20
N LEU A 83 1.57 -2.21 1.43
CA LEU A 83 1.25 -1.26 2.49
C LEU A 83 0.31 -0.21 1.94
N ARG A 84 -0.81 0.02 2.61
CA ARG A 84 -1.72 1.14 2.32
C ARG A 84 -1.84 2.06 3.52
N VAL A 85 -1.83 3.36 3.24
CA VAL A 85 -2.16 4.40 4.20
C VAL A 85 -3.38 5.14 3.71
N THR A 86 -4.38 5.28 4.58
CA THR A 86 -5.57 6.12 4.33
C THR A 86 -5.50 7.32 5.27
N LEU A 87 -5.59 8.52 4.71
CA LEU A 87 -5.69 9.75 5.49
C LEU A 87 -7.11 9.94 6.03
N ALA A 88 -7.27 10.81 7.02
CA ALA A 88 -8.60 11.15 7.52
C ALA A 88 -9.40 11.91 6.46
N ASP A 89 -10.73 11.87 6.53
CA ASP A 89 -11.57 12.59 5.59
C ASP A 89 -11.27 14.11 5.63
N GLY A 90 -11.30 14.74 4.45
CA GLY A 90 -10.90 16.14 4.26
C GLY A 90 -9.39 16.42 4.36
N GLN A 91 -8.56 15.41 4.64
CA GLN A 91 -7.10 15.54 4.60
C GLN A 91 -6.55 15.13 3.22
N ASP A 92 -5.57 15.88 2.71
CA ASP A 92 -4.82 15.53 1.50
C ASP A 92 -3.31 15.51 1.82
N TRP A 93 -2.52 14.97 0.90
CA TRP A 93 -1.07 14.94 1.05
C TRP A 93 -0.45 16.32 0.78
N ASN A 94 0.34 16.79 1.75
CA ASN A 94 1.29 17.87 1.50
C ASN A 94 2.69 17.31 1.18
N GLU A 95 3.58 18.14 0.67
CA GLU A 95 4.95 17.74 0.28
C GLU A 95 5.72 17.09 1.44
N ALA A 96 5.60 17.66 2.65
CA ALA A 96 6.26 17.14 3.85
C ALA A 96 5.77 15.72 4.23
N GLY A 97 4.47 15.48 4.13
CA GLY A 97 3.85 14.18 4.36
C GLY A 97 4.30 13.15 3.33
N GLN A 98 4.33 13.53 2.04
CA GLN A 98 4.81 12.64 0.99
C GLN A 98 6.28 12.28 1.17
N ALA A 99 7.12 13.27 1.52
CA ALA A 99 8.54 13.03 1.79
C ALA A 99 8.72 12.08 2.98
N THR A 100 7.99 12.31 4.08
CA THR A 100 8.01 11.46 5.26
C THR A 100 7.59 10.03 4.92
N PHE A 101 6.50 9.86 4.16
CA PHE A 101 6.03 8.54 3.74
C PHE A 101 7.04 7.83 2.84
N ARG A 102 7.64 8.52 1.86
CA ARG A 102 8.71 7.98 1.01
C ARG A 102 9.89 7.48 1.85
N THR A 103 10.32 8.25 2.85
CA THR A 103 11.42 7.85 3.75
C THR A 103 11.06 6.61 4.55
N VAL A 104 9.88 6.57 5.18
CA VAL A 104 9.43 5.42 5.99
C VAL A 104 9.25 4.18 5.12
N ALA A 105 8.59 4.33 3.97
CA ALA A 105 8.39 3.24 3.01
C ALA A 105 9.73 2.69 2.50
N GLY A 106 10.68 3.55 2.14
CA GLY A 106 12.03 3.13 1.72
C GLY A 106 12.78 2.39 2.83
N ALA A 107 12.71 2.87 4.07
CA ALA A 107 13.31 2.19 5.23
C ALA A 107 12.66 0.82 5.49
N LEU A 108 11.33 0.73 5.38
CA LEU A 108 10.59 -0.53 5.49
C LEU A 108 11.01 -1.52 4.40
N GLY A 109 11.08 -1.08 3.14
CA GLY A 109 11.54 -1.90 2.03
C GLY A 109 12.97 -2.40 2.20
N LEU A 110 13.85 -1.63 2.84
CA LEU A 110 15.20 -2.09 3.21
C LEU A 110 15.18 -3.11 4.35
N GLY A 111 14.36 -2.89 5.38
CA GLY A 111 14.21 -3.81 6.52
C GLY A 111 13.63 -5.17 6.11
N LEU A 112 12.61 -5.19 5.25
CA LEU A 112 12.01 -6.43 4.74
C LEU A 112 12.99 -7.24 3.89
N ARG A 113 13.82 -6.57 3.09
CA ARG A 113 14.91 -7.23 2.36
C ARG A 113 15.94 -7.87 3.31
N HIS A 114 16.25 -7.22 4.43
CA HIS A 114 17.21 -7.73 5.44
C HIS A 114 16.65 -8.87 6.31
N CYS A 115 15.36 -8.87 6.64
CA CYS A 115 14.75 -10.00 7.35
C CYS A 115 14.69 -11.27 6.49
N ALA A 116 14.62 -11.12 5.16
CA ALA A 116 14.73 -12.22 4.21
C ALA A 116 16.08 -12.95 4.29
N THR A 117 17.14 -12.17 4.54
CA THR A 117 18.54 -12.61 4.43
C THR A 117 19.01 -13.42 5.64
N ARG A 118 18.12 -13.77 6.59
CA ARG A 118 18.39 -14.78 7.61
C ARG A 118 17.73 -16.10 7.21
N LYS A 119 18.37 -16.82 6.29
CA LYS A 119 18.24 -18.27 6.13
C LYS A 119 19.60 -18.90 6.21
#